data_AF-A0A7J4RFG0-F1
#
_entry.id   AF-A0A7J4RFG0-F1
#
_cell.length_a   1.000
_cell.length_b   1.000
_cell.length_c   1.000
_cell.angle_alpha   90.00
_cell.angle_beta   90.00
_cell.angle_gamma   90.00
#
_symmetry.space_group_name_H-M   'P 1'
#
loop_
_entity.id
_entity.type
_entity.pdbx_description
1 polymer ?
#
loop_
_entity_poly.entity_id
_entity_poly.type
_entity_poly.pdbx_seq_one_letter_code
_entity_poly.pdbx_strand_id
1 'polypeptide(L)' 'MEIGLYSLGIVLGFSIVRWFTETIKFHVRTNRLWLHHWIIALIVMLPLFYFELDYPLIWGGLTGAALEGLGRKNWSIRRK' A
#
# COMPACT_ATOMS: atom_id res chain seq x y z
N MET A 1 14.30 14.50 1.48
CA MET A 1 13.30 13.93 0.55
C MET A 1 12.73 15.02 -0.35
N GLU A 2 12.76 14.83 -1.67
CA GLU A 2 12.16 15.77 -2.61
C GLU A 2 10.63 15.65 -2.61
N ILE A 3 9.95 16.66 -2.07
CA ILE A 3 8.48 16.65 -1.86
C ILE A 3 7.73 16.46 -3.18
N GLY A 4 8.23 17.00 -4.29
CA GLY A 4 7.62 16.84 -5.61
C GLY A 4 7.56 15.38 -6.05
N LEU A 5 8.69 14.67 -5.98
CA LEU A 5 8.77 13.25 -6.32
C LEU A 5 7.96 12.37 -5.35
N TYR A 6 7.99 12.69 -4.06
CA TYR A 6 7.14 12.01 -3.07
C TYR A 6 5.65 12.15 -3.39
N SER A 7 5.21 13.37 -3.70
CA SER A 7 3.81 13.67 -4.03
C SER A 7 3.36 12.96 -5.31
N LEU A 8 4.21 12.97 -6.36
CA LEU A 8 3.96 12.19 -7.58
C LEU A 8 3.88 10.70 -7.28
N GLY A 9 4.78 10.19 -6.44
CA GLY A 9 4.76 8.81 -5.97
C GLY A 9 3.42 8.45 -5.32
N ILE A 10 2.88 9.30 -4.44
CA ILE A 10 1.56 9.07 -3.80
C ILE A 10 0.47 8.94 -4.85
N VAL A 11 0.38 9.91 -5.78
CA VAL A 11 -0.68 9.93 -6.80
C VAL A 11 -0.60 8.68 -7.67
N LEU A 12 0.60 8.31 -8.12
CA LEU A 12 0.81 7.13 -8.94
C LEU A 12 0.51 5.83 -8.18
N GLY A 13 1.06 5.68 -6.97
CA GLY A 13 0.87 4.49 -6.14
C GLY A 13 -0.60 4.25 -5.80
N PHE A 14 -1.30 5.30 -5.36
CA PHE A 14 -2.73 5.23 -5.09
C PHE A 14 -3.53 4.85 -6.34
N SER A 15 -3.30 5.55 -7.45
CA SER A 15 -4.08 5.35 -8.68
C SER A 15 -3.86 3.96 -9.29
N ILE A 16 -2.61 3.48 -9.30
CA ILE A 16 -2.26 2.15 -9.81
C ILE A 16 -2.88 1.05 -8.93
N VAL A 17 -2.72 1.15 -7.61
CA VAL A 17 -3.28 0.15 -6.69
C VAL A 17 -4.80 0.14 -6.77
N ARG A 18 -5.45 1.31 -6.84
CA ARG A 18 -6.89 1.40 -7.03
C ARG A 18 -7.34 0.78 -8.34
N TRP A 19 -6.67 1.10 -9.44
CA TRP A 19 -6.97 0.51 -10.74
C TRP A 19 -6.82 -1.01 -10.70
N PHE A 20 -5.76 -1.51 -10.06
CA PHE A 20 -5.52 -2.94 -9.91
C PHE A 20 -6.57 -3.63 -9.03
N THR A 21 -6.94 -3.05 -7.89
CA THR A 21 -7.92 -3.63 -6.95
C THR A 21 -9.36 -3.57 -7.47
N GLU A 22 -9.68 -2.63 -8.36
CA GLU A 22 -10.99 -2.55 -9.03
C GLU A 22 -11.06 -3.43 -10.28
N THR A 23 -9.98 -3.53 -11.05
CA THR A 23 -9.94 -4.33 -12.30
C THR A 23 -9.74 -5.81 -12.02
N ILE A 24 -8.86 -6.15 -11.08
CA ILE A 24 -8.51 -7.51 -10.73
C ILE A 24 -9.12 -7.77 -9.36
N LYS A 25 -9.92 -8.84 -9.24
CA LYS A 25 -10.43 -9.32 -7.95
C LYS A 25 -9.32 -9.94 -7.09
N PHE A 26 -8.17 -9.29 -7.01
CA PHE A 26 -7.01 -9.73 -6.26
C PHE A 26 -7.32 -9.60 -4.78
N HIS A 27 -7.47 -10.75 -4.14
CA HIS A 27 -7.55 -10.82 -2.69
C HIS A 27 -6.54 -11.85 -2.26
N VAL A 28 -5.57 -11.44 -1.45
CA VAL A 28 -4.70 -12.38 -0.74
C VAL A 28 -5.56 -13.01 0.36
N ARG A 29 -6.28 -14.07 -0.03
CA ARG A 29 -7.19 -14.83 0.83
C ARG A 29 -6.52 -16.14 1.19
N THR A 30 -6.34 -16.34 2.48
CA THR A 30 -6.18 -17.68 3.05
C THR A 30 -7.48 -18.03 3.78
N ASN A 31 -7.75 -19.31 4.06
CA ASN A 31 -8.95 -19.73 4.80
C ASN A 31 -9.15 -19.01 6.15
N ARG A 32 -8.10 -18.40 6.73
CA ARG A 32 -8.15 -17.70 8.02
C ARG A 32 -7.86 -16.20 7.94
N LEU A 33 -7.18 -15.75 6.90
CA LEU A 33 -6.59 -14.41 6.82
C LEU A 33 -7.04 -13.69 5.56
N TRP A 34 -7.41 -12.44 5.75
CA TRP A 34 -7.58 -11.46 4.69
C TRP A 34 -6.47 -10.42 4.85
N LEU A 35 -5.45 -10.53 4.00
CA LEU A 35 -4.34 -9.59 4.04
C LEU A 35 -4.69 -8.40 3.14
N HIS A 36 -4.83 -7.23 3.74
CA HIS A 36 -5.03 -5.98 3.02
C HIS A 36 -3.70 -5.47 2.49
N HIS A 37 -3.70 -4.90 1.30
CA HIS A 37 -2.47 -4.40 0.67
C HIS A 37 -1.84 -3.23 1.45
N TRP A 38 -2.59 -2.50 2.28
CA TRP A 38 -2.00 -1.51 3.18
C TRP A 38 -1.07 -2.14 4.23
N ILE A 39 -1.37 -3.36 4.68
CA ILE A 39 -0.49 -4.12 5.60
C ILE A 39 0.77 -4.53 4.86
N ILE A 40 0.65 -4.95 3.60
CA ILE A 40 1.80 -5.29 2.76
C ILE A 40 2.68 -4.06 2.54
N ALA A 41 2.10 -2.91 2.22
CA ALA A 41 2.83 -1.65 2.09
C ALA A 41 3.59 -1.33 3.37
N LEU A 42 2.94 -1.45 4.54
CA LEU A 42 3.59 -1.25 5.84
C LEU A 42 4.76 -2.22 6.07
N ILE A 43 4.57 -3.52 5.81
CA ILE A 43 5.62 -4.54 5.96
C ILE A 43 6.82 -4.23 5.06
N VAL A 44 6.61 -3.69 3.86
CA VAL A 44 7.70 -3.28 2.95
C VAL A 44 8.37 -1.98 3.43
N MET A 45 7.60 -1.04 3.98
CA MET A 45 8.12 0.22 4.53
C MET A 45 9.01 0.01 5.75
N LEU A 46 8.76 -1.02 6.58
CA LEU A 46 9.54 -1.27 7.79
C LEU A 46 11.04 -1.57 7.52
N PRO A 47 11.41 -2.48 6.60
CA PRO A 47 12.81 -2.64 6.19
C PRO A 47 13.40 -1.40 5.54
N LEU A 48 12.65 -0.71 4.65
CA LEU A 48 13.11 0.54 4.03
C LEU A 48 13.48 1.58 5.10
N PHE A 49 12.65 1.69 6.14
CA PHE A 49 12.91 2.54 7.29
C PHE A 49 14.15 2.09 8.08
N TYR A 50 14.23 0.80 8.41
CA TYR A 50 15.33 0.23 9.20
C TYR A 50 16.70 0.39 8.52
N PHE A 51 16.74 0.31 7.19
CA PHE A 51 17.95 0.48 6.38
C PHE A 51 18.15 1.92 5.87
N GLU A 52 17.36 2.89 6.35
CA GLU A 52 17.49 4.33 6.01
C GLU A 52 17.47 4.59 4.48
N LEU A 53 16.62 3.86 3.75
CA LEU A 53 16.52 3.97 2.29
C LEU A 53 15.59 5.11 1.87
N ASP A 54 16.15 6.28 1.62
CA ASP A 54 15.42 7.53 1.35
C ASP A 54 15.10 7.78 -0.14
N TYR A 55 14.31 6.89 -0.76
CA TYR A 55 13.85 7.06 -2.15
C TYR A 55 12.45 7.70 -2.22
N PRO A 56 12.31 8.99 -2.61
CA PRO A 56 11.03 9.72 -2.50
C PRO A 56 9.88 9.07 -3.29
N LEU A 57 10.15 8.61 -4.51
CA LEU A 57 9.14 7.95 -5.35
C LEU A 57 8.65 6.63 -4.75
N ILE A 58 9.56 5.84 -4.16
CA ILE A 58 9.22 4.56 -3.53
C ILE A 58 8.40 4.81 -2.27
N TRP A 59 8.83 5.72 -1.41
CA TRP A 59 8.07 6.13 -0.22
C TRP A 59 6.70 6.68 -0.59
N GLY A 60 6.62 7.56 -1.59
CA GLY A 60 5.36 8.10 -2.08
C GLY A 60 4.44 7.00 -2.60
N GLY A 61 4.97 6.10 -3.44
CA GLY A 61 4.24 4.97 -3.99
C GLY A 61 3.66 4.04 -2.92
N LEU A 62 4.47 3.68 -1.92
CA LEU A 62 4.05 2.84 -0.80
C LEU A 62 3.01 3.54 0.09
N THR A 63 3.19 4.84 0.36
CA THR A 63 2.19 5.64 1.08
C THR A 63 0.87 5.70 0.30
N GLY A 64 0.91 5.96 -1.02
CA GLY A 64 -0.27 5.96 -1.87
C GLY A 64 -1.00 4.62 -1.88
N ALA A 65 -0.24 3.52 -1.99
CA ALA A 65 -0.77 2.16 -1.88
C ALA A 65 -1.43 1.90 -0.52
N ALA A 66 -0.80 2.34 0.58
CA ALA A 66 -1.36 2.20 1.92
C ALA A 66 -2.67 2.99 2.06
N LEU A 67 -2.72 4.23 1.58
CA LEU A 67 -3.90 5.10 1.65
C LEU A 67 -5.12 4.52 0.91
N GLU A 68 -4.90 3.86 -0.24
CA GLU A 68 -5.97 3.15 -0.96
C GLU A 68 -6.65 2.11 -0.06
N GLY A 69 -5.85 1.29 0.61
CA GLY A 69 -6.33 0.21 1.47
C GLY A 69 -6.94 0.70 2.77
N LEU A 70 -6.36 1.74 3.39
CA LEU A 70 -6.89 2.37 4.60
C LEU A 70 -8.24 3.04 4.33
N GLY A 71 -8.47 3.57 3.13
CA GLY A 71 -9.76 4.16 2.73
C GLY A 71 -10.92 3.17 2.61
N ARG A 72 -10.67 1.85 2.65
CA ARG A 72 -11.72 0.82 2.51
C ARG A 72 -12.46 0.60 3.84
N LYS A 73 -13.77 0.36 3.79
CA LYS A 73 -14.64 0.24 4.97
C LYS A 73 -14.43 -1.02 5.82
N ASN A 74 -13.87 -2.09 5.26
CA ASN A 74 -13.75 -3.38 5.96
C ASN A 74 -12.28 -3.76 6.15
N TRP A 75 -11.80 -3.62 7.39
CA TRP A 75 -10.43 -3.94 7.79
C TRP A 75 -10.32 -5.30 8.49
N SER A 76 -11.33 -6.17 8.37
CA SER A 76 -11.32 -7.46 9.07
C SER A 76 -10.20 -8.34 8.53
N ILE A 77 -9.14 -8.51 9.31
CA ILE A 77 -7.98 -9.37 8.97
C ILE A 77 -8.34 -10.85 9.13
N ARG A 78 -9.30 -11.18 10.00
CA ARG A 78 -9.74 -12.56 10.27
C ARG A 78 -11.12 -12.79 9.67
N ARG A 79 -11.33 -13.95 9.05
CA ARG A 79 -12.68 -14.43 8.69
C ARG A 79 -13.21 -15.29 9.85
N LYS A 80 -14.49 -15.11 10.20
CA LYS A 80 -15.22 -16.02 11.10
C LYS A 80 -15.42 -17.35 10.40
#